data_AF-A0A519NLT3-F1
#
_entry.id   AF-A0A519NLT3-F1
#
_cell.length_a   1.000
_cell.length_b   1.000
_cell.length_c   1.000
_cell.angle_alpha   90.00
_cell.angle_beta   90.00
_cell.angle_gamma   90.00
#
_symmetry.space_group_name_H-M   'P 1'
#
loop_
_entity.id
_entity.type
_entity.pdbx_description
1 polymer ?
#
loop_
_entity_poly.entity_id
_entity_poly.type
_entity_poly.pdbx_seq_one_letter_code
_entity_poly.pdbx_strand_id
1 'polypeptide(L)'
;SIMTARARLNEAAYNLELTIIRAPMAGRIVRRYANPGAGASTLNVSNMFDLQPDTQRIVRAEIIESDIPNVAPGQDVEIVSEADQSKVYVGKVIRIAPLFGARRLSSEDQSQATDERVVEVVVSADTAPLLIGQRVLVKFMKAGQQAGAPRPVSPGVGPERSMRPAA
;
A
#
# COMPACT_ATOMS: atom_id res chain seq x y z
N SER A 1 47.27 24.68 -13.94
CA SER A 1 46.72 26.05 -13.90
C SER A 1 45.84 26.21 -12.67
N ILE A 2 45.50 27.44 -12.26
CA ILE A 2 44.56 27.69 -11.14
C ILE A 2 43.21 26.99 -11.38
N MET A 3 42.77 26.88 -12.64
CA MET A 3 41.56 26.15 -13.03
C MET A 3 41.64 24.65 -12.67
N THR A 4 42.74 23.97 -12.97
CA THR A 4 42.93 22.56 -12.59
C THR A 4 42.92 22.36 -11.08
N ALA A 5 43.54 23.28 -10.33
CA ALA A 5 43.56 23.21 -8.87
C ALA A 5 42.15 23.38 -8.27
N ARG A 6 41.35 24.32 -8.81
CA ARG A 6 39.95 24.52 -8.41
C ARG A 6 39.07 23.32 -8.74
N ALA A 7 39.25 22.71 -9.92
CA ALA A 7 38.51 21.52 -10.30
C ALA A 7 38.74 20.35 -9.33
N ARG A 8 40.01 20.12 -8.94
CA ARG A 8 40.37 19.08 -7.95
C ARG A 8 39.79 19.35 -6.57
N LEU A 9 39.74 20.61 -6.13
CA LEU A 9 39.13 20.97 -4.86
C LEU A 9 37.62 20.67 -4.86
N ASN A 10 36.92 21.03 -5.94
CA ASN A 10 35.49 20.76 -6.06
C ASN A 10 35.19 19.24 -6.11
N GLU A 11 36.02 18.48 -6.82
CA GLU A 11 35.92 17.02 -6.88
C GLU A 11 36.12 16.39 -5.49
N ALA A 12 37.15 16.82 -4.75
CA ALA A 12 37.40 16.34 -3.39
C ALA A 12 36.25 16.69 -2.43
N ALA A 13 35.68 17.90 -2.54
CA ALA A 13 34.53 18.31 -1.75
C ALA A 13 33.27 17.48 -2.07
N TYR A 14 33.04 17.20 -3.36
CA TYR A 14 31.94 16.33 -3.79
C TYR A 14 32.10 14.90 -3.26
N ASN A 15 33.31 14.34 -3.36
CA ASN A 15 33.62 13.01 -2.83
C ASN A 15 33.41 12.94 -1.31
N LEU A 16 33.69 14.01 -0.56
CA LEU A 16 33.39 14.09 0.86
C LEU A 16 31.88 14.10 1.13
N GLU A 17 31.08 14.88 0.40
CA GLU A 17 29.62 14.89 0.57
C GLU A 17 28.99 13.52 0.30
N LEU A 18 29.52 12.74 -0.65
CA LEU A 18 29.07 11.37 -0.92
C LEU A 18 29.27 10.41 0.27
N THR A 19 30.12 10.74 1.24
CA THR A 19 30.29 9.95 2.47
C THR A 19 29.22 10.21 3.52
N ILE A 20 28.42 11.28 3.35
CA ILE A 20 27.36 11.67 4.28
C ILE A 20 26.01 11.19 3.75
N ILE A 21 25.46 10.16 4.39
CA ILE A 21 24.13 9.64 4.05
C ILE A 21 23.07 10.48 4.76
N ARG A 22 22.26 11.21 3.99
CA ARG A 22 21.17 12.06 4.50
C ARG A 22 19.82 11.40 4.22
N ALA A 23 18.87 11.57 5.13
CA ALA A 23 17.49 11.14 4.88
C ALA A 23 16.88 11.99 3.76
N PRO A 24 16.21 11.38 2.75
CA PRO A 24 15.62 12.13 1.65
C PRO A 24 14.38 12.93 2.06
N MET A 25 13.75 12.59 3.19
CA MET A 25 12.60 13.28 3.77
C MET A 25 12.43 12.93 5.26
N ALA A 26 11.51 13.62 5.94
CA ALA A 26 11.10 13.27 7.30
C ALA A 26 10.44 11.90 7.36
N GLY A 27 10.71 11.16 8.43
CA GLY A 27 10.22 9.80 8.60
C GLY A 27 10.88 9.06 9.75
N ARG A 28 10.47 7.80 9.90
CA ARG A 28 10.98 6.86 10.90
C ARG A 28 11.80 5.76 10.23
N ILE A 29 12.99 5.48 10.75
CA ILE A 29 13.75 4.30 10.36
C ILE A 29 13.02 3.06 10.89
N VAL A 30 12.55 2.20 9.99
CA VAL A 30 11.86 0.94 10.33
C VAL A 30 12.81 -0.25 10.38
N ARG A 31 13.92 -0.19 9.61
CA ARG A 31 15.00 -1.18 9.67
C ARG A 31 16.36 -0.52 9.49
N ARG A 32 17.35 -1.05 10.20
CA ARG A 32 18.76 -0.66 10.08
C ARG A 32 19.58 -1.89 9.70
N TYR A 33 20.29 -1.80 8.58
CA TYR A 33 21.25 -2.80 8.11
C TYR A 33 22.70 -2.36 8.36
N ALA A 34 22.93 -1.04 8.36
CA ALA A 34 24.25 -0.48 8.62
C ALA A 34 24.66 -0.67 10.09
N ASN A 35 25.88 -1.15 10.29
CA ASN A 35 26.52 -1.26 11.60
C ASN A 35 27.91 -0.60 11.55
N PRO A 36 28.40 -0.03 12.66
CA PRO A 36 29.76 0.47 12.73
C PRO A 36 30.78 -0.60 12.31
N GLY A 37 31.72 -0.23 11.44
CA GLY A 37 32.71 -1.14 10.88
C GLY A 37 32.25 -1.95 9.66
N ALA A 38 30.97 -1.89 9.28
CA ALA A 38 30.51 -2.47 8.02
C ALA A 38 30.97 -1.62 6.82
N GLY A 39 31.46 -2.28 5.78
CA GLY A 39 31.76 -1.62 4.51
C GLY A 39 30.49 -1.21 3.77
N ALA A 40 30.57 -0.10 3.03
CA ALA A 40 29.54 0.34 2.11
C ALA A 40 30.13 0.45 0.71
N SER A 41 29.39 0.02 -0.31
CA SER A 41 29.83 0.10 -1.70
C SER A 41 28.80 0.83 -2.56
N THR A 42 29.28 1.69 -3.45
CA THR A 42 28.47 2.32 -4.51
C THR A 42 28.41 1.47 -5.78
N LEU A 43 29.36 0.55 -5.97
CA LEU A 43 29.34 -0.43 -7.08
C LEU A 43 28.26 -1.49 -6.85
N ASN A 44 28.20 -1.99 -5.61
CA ASN A 44 27.14 -2.88 -5.15
C ASN A 44 26.33 -2.12 -4.10
N VAL A 45 25.34 -1.33 -4.57
CA VAL A 45 24.54 -0.43 -3.74
C VAL A 45 24.07 -1.16 -2.49
N SER A 46 24.64 -0.76 -1.36
CA SER A 46 24.39 -1.39 -0.07
C SER A 46 23.20 -0.72 0.60
N ASN A 47 22.10 -1.45 0.78
CA ASN A 47 20.95 -0.93 1.53
C ASN A 47 21.34 -0.73 3.00
N MET A 48 21.27 0.49 3.49
CA MET A 48 21.67 0.83 4.87
C MET A 48 20.47 0.96 5.82
N PHE A 49 19.35 1.50 5.33
CA PHE A 49 18.16 1.78 6.13
C PHE A 49 16.90 1.63 5.29
N ASP A 50 15.84 1.12 5.91
CA ASP A 50 14.48 1.28 5.40
C ASP A 50 13.83 2.45 6.16
N LEU A 51 13.39 3.47 5.42
CA LEU A 51 12.75 4.66 5.95
C LEU A 51 11.24 4.59 5.65
N GLN A 52 10.43 4.65 6.69
CA GLN A 52 9.01 4.93 6.58
C GLN A 52 8.82 6.46 6.56
N PRO A 53 8.35 7.06 5.46
CA PRO A 53 8.13 8.50 5.40
C PRO A 53 6.92 8.93 6.25
N ASP A 54 6.99 10.15 6.80
CA ASP A 54 5.87 10.79 7.51
C ASP A 54 4.87 11.40 6.52
N THR A 55 4.36 10.55 5.63
CA THR A 55 3.37 10.91 4.59
C THR A 55 2.04 10.23 4.86
N GLN A 56 1.02 10.63 4.09
CA GLN A 56 -0.29 10.00 4.11
C GLN A 56 -0.19 8.47 3.98
N ARG A 57 -0.90 7.74 4.84
CA ARG A 57 -0.95 6.27 4.75
C ARG A 57 -1.93 5.86 3.68
N ILE A 58 -1.53 4.87 2.90
CA ILE A 58 -2.33 4.34 1.80
C ILE A 58 -2.48 2.83 1.90
N VAL A 59 -3.60 2.35 1.38
CA VAL A 59 -3.81 0.95 1.03
C VAL A 59 -3.83 0.85 -0.49
N ARG A 60 -3.12 -0.16 -1.02
CA ARG A 60 -3.17 -0.54 -2.43
C ARG A 60 -4.12 -1.71 -2.55
N ALA A 61 -5.23 -1.49 -3.24
CA ALA A 61 -6.20 -2.53 -3.58
C ALA A 61 -6.05 -2.91 -5.04
N GLU A 62 -6.22 -4.18 -5.36
CA GLU A 62 -6.33 -4.67 -6.73
C GLU A 62 -7.81 -4.92 -7.04
N ILE A 63 -8.32 -4.29 -8.10
CA ILE A 63 -9.68 -4.53 -8.61
C ILE A 63 -9.60 -5.18 -9.97
N ILE A 64 -10.57 -6.03 -10.29
CA ILE A 64 -10.68 -6.69 -11.59
C ILE A 64 -11.17 -5.70 -12.66
N GLU A 65 -10.83 -5.97 -13.92
CA GLU A 65 -11.18 -5.09 -15.05
C GLU A 65 -12.67 -4.76 -15.13
N SER A 66 -13.55 -5.75 -14.89
CA SER A 66 -15.00 -5.57 -14.93
C SER A 66 -15.55 -4.62 -13.87
N ASP A 67 -14.83 -4.42 -12.78
CA ASP A 67 -15.25 -3.57 -11.65
C ASP A 67 -14.74 -2.13 -11.75
N ILE A 68 -13.82 -1.84 -12.67
CA ILE A 68 -13.29 -0.49 -12.89
C ILE A 68 -14.40 0.57 -13.09
N PRO A 69 -15.48 0.33 -13.86
CA PRO A 69 -16.54 1.32 -14.04
C PRO A 69 -17.27 1.69 -12.73
N ASN A 70 -17.16 0.87 -11.68
CA ASN A 70 -17.79 1.08 -10.38
C ASN A 70 -16.90 1.84 -9.39
N VAL A 71 -15.66 2.18 -9.79
CA VAL A 71 -14.68 2.85 -8.94
C VAL A 71 -14.33 4.23 -9.49
N ALA A 72 -14.43 5.25 -8.63
CA ALA A 72 -14.13 6.64 -8.98
C ALA A 72 -13.27 7.33 -7.90
N PRO A 73 -12.36 8.26 -8.28
CA PRO A 73 -11.67 9.10 -7.30
C PRO A 73 -12.66 9.83 -6.38
N GLY A 74 -12.33 9.90 -5.09
CA GLY A 74 -13.16 10.50 -4.04
C GLY A 74 -14.23 9.59 -3.43
N GLN A 75 -14.48 8.41 -4.02
CA GLN A 75 -15.44 7.44 -3.50
C GLN A 75 -15.05 6.93 -2.11
N ASP A 76 -16.05 6.76 -1.25
CA ASP A 76 -15.87 6.20 0.09
C ASP A 76 -15.52 4.71 0.02
N VAL A 77 -14.60 4.31 0.90
CA VAL A 77 -14.23 2.91 1.07
C VAL A 77 -14.22 2.50 2.53
N GLU A 78 -14.49 1.22 2.76
CA GLU A 78 -14.27 0.56 4.05
C GLU A 78 -13.08 -0.37 3.96
N ILE A 79 -12.17 -0.26 4.92
CA ILE A 79 -10.95 -1.04 5.03
C ILE A 79 -11.08 -1.94 6.25
N VAL A 80 -10.87 -3.23 6.05
CA VAL A 80 -11.02 -4.27 7.08
C VAL A 80 -9.79 -5.15 7.09
N SER A 81 -9.27 -5.47 8.27
CA SER A 81 -8.15 -6.43 8.38
C SER A 81 -8.60 -7.82 7.97
N GLU A 82 -7.82 -8.54 7.17
CA GLU A 82 -8.12 -9.94 6.86
C GLU A 82 -8.12 -10.82 8.13
N ALA A 83 -7.26 -10.49 9.11
CA ALA A 83 -7.14 -11.23 10.36
C ALA A 83 -8.22 -10.88 11.41
N ASP A 84 -8.80 -9.68 11.35
CA ASP A 84 -9.82 -9.21 12.29
C ASP A 84 -10.85 -8.35 11.55
N GLN A 85 -11.99 -8.98 11.24
CA GLN A 85 -13.08 -8.33 10.51
C GLN A 85 -14.05 -7.56 11.42
N SER A 86 -13.80 -7.50 12.73
CA SER A 86 -14.66 -6.77 13.68
C SER A 86 -14.49 -5.26 13.57
N LYS A 87 -13.34 -4.79 13.07
CA LYS A 87 -13.01 -3.37 12.96
C LYS A 87 -13.05 -2.92 11.51
N VAL A 88 -13.79 -1.84 11.27
CA VAL A 88 -13.91 -1.20 9.97
C VAL A 88 -13.32 0.19 10.06
N TYR A 89 -12.41 0.50 9.14
CA TYR A 89 -11.84 1.83 8.99
C TYR A 89 -12.38 2.48 7.72
N VAL A 90 -12.54 3.80 7.74
CA VAL A 90 -13.05 4.55 6.59
C VAL A 90 -11.89 5.19 5.84
N GLY A 91 -11.94 5.15 4.52
CA GLY A 91 -11.00 5.81 3.63
C GLY A 91 -11.70 6.38 2.41
N LYS A 92 -10.92 6.95 1.49
CA LYS A 92 -11.40 7.42 0.18
C LYS A 92 -10.46 6.98 -0.94
N VAL A 93 -11.01 6.77 -2.13
CA VAL A 93 -10.21 6.53 -3.33
C VAL A 93 -9.41 7.79 -3.67
N ILE A 94 -8.08 7.68 -3.66
CA ILE A 94 -7.17 8.78 -4.02
C ILE A 94 -6.97 8.77 -5.54
N ARG A 95 -6.62 7.61 -6.09
CA ARG A 95 -6.36 7.47 -7.53
C ARG A 95 -6.53 6.02 -7.99
N ILE A 96 -6.79 5.88 -9.27
CA ILE A 96 -6.81 4.62 -10.01
C ILE A 96 -5.57 4.62 -10.89
N ALA A 97 -4.78 3.55 -10.90
CA ALA A 97 -3.61 3.45 -11.74
C ALA A 97 -4.02 3.37 -13.23
N PRO A 98 -3.34 4.07 -14.15
CA PRO A 98 -3.71 4.09 -15.57
C PRO A 98 -3.22 2.86 -16.35
N LEU A 99 -2.89 1.76 -15.65
CA LEU A 99 -2.25 0.58 -16.23
C LEU A 99 -2.75 -0.69 -15.55
N PHE A 100 -2.95 -1.73 -16.36
CA PHE A 100 -3.21 -3.08 -15.89
C PHE A 100 -1.92 -3.72 -15.40
N GLY A 101 -2.00 -4.42 -14.27
CA GLY A 101 -0.92 -5.26 -13.74
C GLY A 101 -1.29 -6.73 -13.79
N ALA A 102 -0.28 -7.59 -13.79
CA ALA A 102 -0.47 -8.97 -13.34
C ALA A 102 -0.87 -8.95 -11.86
N ARG A 103 -1.90 -9.71 -11.49
CA ARG A 103 -2.44 -9.79 -10.12
C ARG A 103 -1.36 -10.22 -9.13
N ARG A 104 -1.14 -9.45 -8.06
CA ARG A 104 -0.07 -9.70 -7.05
C ARG A 104 -0.58 -10.01 -5.65
N LEU A 105 -1.85 -9.71 -5.34
CA LEU A 105 -2.38 -9.78 -3.97
C LEU A 105 -3.27 -11.03 -3.68
N SER A 106 -3.36 -12.00 -4.60
CA SER A 106 -4.21 -13.19 -4.42
C SER A 106 -3.74 -14.16 -3.33
N SER A 107 -4.72 -14.83 -2.71
CA SER A 107 -4.56 -15.98 -1.80
C SER A 107 -4.22 -17.26 -2.59
N GLU A 108 -3.63 -18.24 -1.90
CA GLU A 108 -2.90 -19.43 -2.41
C GLU A 108 -3.66 -20.41 -3.34
N ASP A 109 -4.88 -20.12 -3.79
CA ASP A 109 -5.62 -20.95 -4.73
C ASP A 109 -5.17 -20.69 -6.18
N GLN A 110 -4.15 -21.44 -6.61
CA GLN A 110 -3.53 -21.40 -7.96
C GLN A 110 -4.44 -21.90 -9.10
N SER A 111 -5.73 -22.13 -8.86
CA SER A 111 -6.66 -22.65 -9.89
C SER A 111 -7.59 -21.59 -10.49
N GLN A 112 -7.39 -20.30 -10.18
CA GLN A 112 -8.19 -19.21 -10.76
C GLN A 112 -7.45 -18.61 -11.97
N ALA A 113 -8.19 -18.46 -13.07
CA ALA A 113 -7.77 -18.23 -14.45
C ALA A 113 -6.51 -17.34 -14.69
N THR A 114 -5.62 -17.86 -15.53
CA THR A 114 -4.35 -17.29 -16.02
C THR A 114 -4.44 -15.91 -16.73
N ASP A 115 -5.64 -15.34 -16.92
CA ASP A 115 -5.85 -14.11 -17.72
C ASP A 115 -6.63 -13.02 -16.98
N GLU A 116 -6.65 -13.03 -15.65
CA GLU A 116 -7.31 -11.99 -14.87
C GLU A 116 -6.44 -10.73 -14.77
N ARG A 117 -6.84 -9.68 -15.50
CA ARG A 117 -6.22 -8.35 -15.44
C ARG A 117 -6.77 -7.57 -14.25
N VAL A 118 -5.87 -6.97 -13.48
CA VAL A 118 -6.25 -6.11 -12.35
C VAL A 118 -5.69 -4.71 -12.51
N VAL A 119 -6.37 -3.75 -11.88
CA VAL A 119 -5.93 -2.37 -11.75
C VAL A 119 -5.66 -2.05 -10.28
N GLU A 120 -4.53 -1.40 -10.02
CA GLU A 120 -4.22 -0.88 -8.69
C GLU A 120 -5.07 0.37 -8.41
N VAL A 121 -5.80 0.33 -7.30
CA VAL A 121 -6.49 1.49 -6.73
C VAL A 121 -5.82 1.85 -5.42
N VAL A 122 -5.48 3.12 -5.27
CA VAL A 122 -4.89 3.66 -4.05
C VAL A 122 -5.97 4.35 -3.25
N VAL A 123 -6.12 3.93 -1.99
CA VAL A 123 -7.10 4.49 -1.06
C VAL A 123 -6.40 5.03 0.19
N SER A 124 -6.95 6.09 0.79
CA SER A 124 -6.42 6.66 2.04
C SER A 124 -6.70 5.74 3.22
N ALA A 125 -5.77 5.69 4.18
CA ALA A 125 -5.86 4.83 5.36
C ALA A 125 -5.32 5.51 6.63
N ASP A 126 -5.39 6.84 6.71
CA ASP A 126 -4.74 7.63 7.77
C ASP A 126 -5.27 7.32 9.18
N THR A 127 -6.54 6.96 9.30
CA THR A 127 -7.18 6.65 10.58
C THR A 127 -7.05 5.18 10.98
N ALA A 128 -6.45 4.33 10.12
CA ALA A 128 -6.35 2.90 10.34
C ALA A 128 -5.00 2.56 11.00
N PRO A 129 -4.97 2.02 12.24
CA PRO A 129 -3.75 1.62 12.94
C PRO A 129 -3.19 0.28 12.39
N LEU A 130 -3.11 0.16 11.08
CA LEU A 130 -2.62 -1.02 10.37
C LEU A 130 -1.10 -0.96 10.21
N LEU A 131 -0.46 -2.13 10.18
CA LEU A 131 0.97 -2.24 9.91
C LEU A 131 1.24 -2.15 8.39
N ILE A 132 2.42 -1.64 8.02
CA ILE A 132 2.85 -1.65 6.61
C ILE A 132 3.02 -3.10 6.16
N GLY A 133 2.40 -3.44 5.02
CA GLY A 133 2.40 -4.79 4.47
C GLY A 133 1.31 -5.70 5.04
N GLN A 134 0.50 -5.23 6.00
CA GLN A 134 -0.67 -5.98 6.47
C GLN A 134 -1.72 -6.10 5.36
N ARG A 135 -2.23 -7.32 5.16
CA ARG A 135 -3.30 -7.59 4.19
C ARG A 135 -4.65 -7.09 4.72
N VAL A 136 -5.43 -6.50 3.82
CA VAL A 136 -6.73 -5.92 4.12
C VAL A 136 -7.71 -6.15 2.99
N LEU A 137 -8.99 -6.22 3.34
CA LEU A 137 -10.10 -6.17 2.41
C LEU A 137 -10.59 -4.73 2.28
N VAL A 138 -10.75 -4.27 1.05
CA VAL A 138 -11.30 -2.94 0.74
C VAL A 138 -12.67 -3.11 0.09
N LYS A 139 -13.69 -2.49 0.66
CA LYS A 139 -15.05 -2.46 0.11
C LYS A 139 -15.31 -1.05 -0.44
N PHE A 140 -15.56 -0.96 -1.73
CA PHE A 140 -15.89 0.29 -2.41
C PHE A 140 -17.40 0.56 -2.26
N MET A 141 -17.76 1.69 -1.68
CA MET A 141 -19.17 2.02 -1.42
C MET A 141 -19.88 2.42 -2.71
N LYS A 142 -21.12 1.98 -2.92
CA LYS A 142 -21.91 2.40 -4.08
C LYS A 142 -22.22 3.89 -4.02
N ALA A 143 -22.49 4.50 -5.18
CA ALA A 143 -22.94 5.89 -5.23
C ALA A 143 -24.13 6.13 -4.29
N GLY A 144 -24.00 7.10 -3.39
CA GLY A 144 -25.00 7.43 -2.37
C GLY A 144 -24.90 6.63 -1.06
N GLN A 145 -23.97 5.67 -0.93
CA GLN A 145 -23.67 4.99 0.33
C GLN A 145 -22.43 5.60 0.98
N GLN A 146 -22.52 5.85 2.29
CA GLN A 146 -21.41 6.38 3.09
C GLN A 146 -20.75 5.25 3.89
N ALA A 147 -19.42 5.23 3.89
CA ALA A 147 -18.66 4.28 4.69
C ALA A 147 -18.88 4.50 6.19
N GLY A 148 -18.98 3.42 6.97
CA GLY A 148 -19.19 3.50 8.42
C GLY A 148 -20.65 3.78 8.86
N ALA A 149 -21.61 3.85 7.93
CA ALA A 149 -23.02 3.91 8.29
C ALA A 149 -23.43 2.63 9.07
N PRO A 150 -24.23 2.74 10.15
CA PRO A 150 -24.71 1.58 10.90
C PRO A 150 -25.54 0.70 9.97
N ARG A 151 -24.96 -0.42 9.55
CA ARG A 151 -25.70 -1.43 8.80
C ARG A 151 -26.45 -2.30 9.80
N PRO A 152 -27.75 -2.53 9.64
CA PRO A 152 -28.42 -3.57 10.40
C PRO A 152 -27.67 -4.87 10.13
N VAL A 153 -27.17 -5.51 11.19
CA VAL A 153 -26.68 -6.88 11.11
C VAL A 153 -27.83 -7.71 10.59
N SER A 154 -27.78 -8.11 9.32
CA SER A 154 -28.75 -9.03 8.77
C SER A 154 -28.60 -10.31 9.60
N PRO A 155 -29.63 -10.75 10.33
CA PRO A 155 -29.54 -12.01 11.04
C PRO A 155 -29.18 -13.06 10.00
N GLY A 156 -28.11 -13.82 10.23
CA GLY A 156 -27.79 -14.97 9.39
C GLY A 156 -29.04 -15.82 9.21
N VAL A 157 -29.17 -16.45 8.04
CA VAL A 157 -30.32 -17.32 7.75
C VAL A 157 -30.44 -18.34 8.87
N GLY A 158 -31.46 -18.19 9.73
CA GLY A 158 -31.67 -19.08 10.86
C GLY A 158 -31.95 -20.51 10.39
N PRO A 159 -31.68 -21.53 11.23
CA PRO A 159 -31.84 -22.95 10.86
C PRO A 159 -33.25 -23.26 10.33
N GLU A 160 -34.26 -22.55 10.83
CA GLU A 160 -35.67 -22.59 10.42
C GLU A 160 -35.90 -22.34 8.91
N ARG A 161 -35.03 -21.56 8.27
CA ARG A 161 -35.15 -21.20 6.84
C ARG A 161 -34.27 -22.08 5.95
N SER A 162 -33.30 -22.79 6.53
CA SER A 162 -32.44 -23.78 5.87
C SER A 162 -33.11 -25.15 5.72
N MET A 163 -34.08 -25.46 6.57
CA MET A 163 -34.73 -26.78 6.65
C MET A 163 -36.09 -26.87 5.94
N ARG A 164 -36.51 -25.83 5.20
CA ARG A 164 -37.75 -25.96 4.40
C ARG A 164 -37.51 -26.92 3.23
N PRO A 165 -38.28 -28.00 3.09
CA PRO A 165 -38.22 -28.82 1.90
C PRO A 165 -38.63 -27.98 0.69
N ALA A 166 -37.91 -28.15 -0.43
CA ALA A 166 -38.28 -27.53 -1.70
C ALA A 166 -39.70 -27.98 -2.09
N ALA A 167 -40.54 -27.01 -2.43
CA ALA A 167 -41.89 -27.25 -2.96
C ALA A 167 -41.84 -27.70 -4.42
#